data_AF-A0A919A8Q4-F1
#
_entry.id   AF-A0A919A8Q4-F1
#
_cell.length_a   1.000
_cell.length_b   1.000
_cell.length_c   1.000
_cell.angle_alpha   90.00
_cell.angle_beta   90.00
_cell.angle_gamma   90.00
#
_symmetry.space_group_name_H-M   'P 1'
#
loop_
_entity.id
_entity.type
_entity.pdbx_description
1 polymer ?
#
loop_
_entity_poly.entity_id
_entity_poly.type
_entity_poly.pdbx_seq_one_letter_code
_entity_poly.pdbx_strand_id
1 'polypeptide(L)'
;MGMAGRSAREVVVVGLTGVSVLLGGVLATAAQAVDGGRESMRVCAQTKGKWEGADAGTLADCHTARAAYASKRAELIEGKVPGEVARKWSTTAADASRSAVVDAARRPEGEMTSGEAATAAMWAAVAAGAARPVESGAGDVESARATGDKGYSGAVLEARRTARAAWRAAEDAHAAGGRDARRNIAADKAESRAWQAARAAGWLE
;
A
#
# COMPACT_ATOMS: atom_id res chain seq x y z
N MET A 1 43.36 -8.38 45.68
CA MET A 1 41.89 -8.44 45.56
C MET A 1 41.51 -7.40 44.50
N GLY A 2 41.17 -7.69 43.24
CA GLY A 2 40.21 -8.67 42.69
C GLY A 2 38.91 -7.93 42.33
N MET A 3 38.81 -7.26 41.18
CA MET A 3 38.03 -7.60 39.96
C MET A 3 36.62 -6.96 39.83
N ALA A 4 36.32 -6.53 38.59
CA ALA A 4 35.03 -6.35 37.91
C ALA A 4 34.11 -5.17 38.33
N GLY A 5 33.38 -4.49 37.44
CA GLY A 5 33.05 -4.78 36.04
C GLY A 5 32.36 -3.60 35.30
N ARG A 6 32.23 -3.78 33.98
CA ARG A 6 31.62 -2.89 32.98
C ARG A 6 30.12 -2.66 33.24
N SER A 7 29.60 -1.48 32.87
CA SER A 7 28.47 -1.40 31.93
C SER A 7 28.33 0.01 31.38
N ALA A 8 28.64 0.18 30.10
CA ALA A 8 28.03 1.23 29.29
C ALA A 8 26.52 0.94 29.21
N ARG A 9 25.69 1.99 29.28
CA ARG A 9 24.33 1.95 28.75
C ARG A 9 24.13 3.20 27.90
N GLU A 10 23.87 2.92 26.63
CA GLU A 10 23.71 3.85 25.54
C GLU A 10 22.47 4.72 25.73
N VAL A 11 22.63 5.96 25.30
CA VAL A 11 21.55 6.89 24.98
C VAL A 11 21.03 6.51 23.59
N VAL A 12 19.73 6.31 23.45
CA VAL A 12 19.05 6.53 22.17
C VAL A 12 17.82 7.39 22.43
N VAL A 13 18.03 8.70 22.32
CA VAL A 13 16.99 9.69 22.07
C VAL A 13 16.73 9.65 20.56
N VAL A 14 15.59 9.10 20.13
CA VAL A 14 15.13 9.32 18.75
C VAL A 14 14.31 10.60 18.75
N GLY A 15 14.95 11.67 18.29
CA GLY A 15 14.37 13.01 18.18
C GLY A 15 13.29 13.08 17.10
N LEU A 16 12.11 13.50 17.52
CA LEU A 16 11.11 14.18 16.69
C LEU A 16 11.50 15.67 16.64
N THR A 17 12.26 16.09 15.64
CA THR A 17 12.46 17.51 15.35
C THR A 17 12.69 17.75 13.87
N GLY A 18 11.94 18.70 13.30
CA GLY A 18 12.46 19.52 12.21
C GLY A 18 11.61 19.56 10.95
N VAL A 19 10.46 20.24 11.01
CA VAL A 19 9.91 20.93 9.83
C VAL A 19 10.92 22.03 9.45
N SER A 20 11.45 21.97 8.23
CA SER A 20 12.13 23.10 7.59
C SER A 20 11.83 23.06 6.10
N VAL A 21 10.93 23.96 5.71
CA VAL A 21 10.53 24.23 4.33
C VAL A 21 11.59 25.14 3.71
N LEU A 22 12.37 24.62 2.75
CA LEU A 22 13.12 25.42 1.78
C LEU A 22 13.05 24.74 0.41
N LEU A 23 12.04 25.13 -0.38
CA LEU A 23 11.98 25.35 -1.85
C LEU A 23 12.75 24.46 -2.85
N GLY A 24 13.22 23.26 -2.49
CA GLY A 24 13.77 22.25 -3.40
C GLY A 24 13.17 20.85 -3.23
N GLY A 25 12.16 20.71 -2.37
CA GLY A 25 11.76 19.44 -1.74
C GLY A 25 10.67 18.61 -2.42
N VAL A 26 10.36 18.82 -3.71
CA VAL A 26 9.24 18.09 -4.35
C VAL A 26 9.62 16.70 -4.87
N LEU A 27 10.92 16.42 -5.07
CA LEU A 27 11.38 15.13 -5.58
C LEU A 27 11.94 14.18 -4.51
N ALA A 28 12.29 14.68 -3.31
CA ALA A 28 12.86 13.87 -2.23
C ALA A 28 11.82 13.07 -1.43
N THR A 29 10.55 13.49 -1.45
CA THR A 29 9.48 12.93 -0.62
C THR A 29 8.95 11.59 -1.14
N ALA A 30 8.99 11.35 -2.44
CA ALA A 30 8.48 10.12 -3.03
C ALA A 30 9.37 8.91 -2.70
N ALA A 31 10.70 9.06 -2.80
CA ALA A 31 11.65 7.98 -2.51
C ALA A 31 11.70 7.65 -1.00
N GLN A 32 11.60 8.67 -0.14
CA GLN A 32 11.57 8.50 1.32
C GLN A 32 10.24 7.89 1.79
N ALA A 33 9.12 8.19 1.10
CA ALA A 33 7.85 7.49 1.31
C ALA A 33 7.86 6.05 0.75
N VAL A 34 8.61 5.77 -0.34
CA VAL A 34 8.79 4.41 -0.89
C VAL A 34 9.58 3.54 0.07
N ASP A 35 10.74 4.00 0.53
CA ASP A 35 11.57 3.24 1.45
C ASP A 35 10.93 3.17 2.83
N GLY A 36 10.30 4.25 3.30
CA GLY A 36 9.51 4.26 4.53
C GLY A 36 8.29 3.32 4.49
N GLY A 37 7.52 3.32 3.39
CA GLY A 37 6.35 2.46 3.22
C GLY A 37 6.72 0.99 2.99
N ARG A 38 7.80 0.71 2.25
CA ARG A 38 8.33 -0.64 2.05
C ARG A 38 8.95 -1.19 3.33
N GLU A 39 9.67 -0.36 4.09
CA GLU A 39 10.21 -0.71 5.41
C GLU A 39 9.08 -0.93 6.42
N SER A 40 8.05 -0.07 6.42
CA SER A 40 6.89 -0.19 7.31
C SER A 40 6.05 -1.43 6.99
N MET A 41 5.81 -1.71 5.70
CA MET A 41 5.16 -2.95 5.25
C MET A 41 6.00 -4.18 5.57
N ARG A 42 7.33 -4.12 5.42
CA ARG A 42 8.23 -5.19 5.83
C ARG A 42 8.13 -5.44 7.33
N VAL A 43 8.06 -4.38 8.14
CA VAL A 43 7.90 -4.45 9.60
C VAL A 43 6.53 -5.03 9.99
N CYS A 44 5.43 -4.65 9.33
CA CYS A 44 4.10 -5.19 9.59
C CYS A 44 3.94 -6.64 9.08
N ALA A 45 4.56 -7.01 7.96
CA ALA A 45 4.52 -8.36 7.38
C ALA A 45 5.42 -9.37 8.12
N GLN A 46 6.54 -8.92 8.69
CA GLN A 46 7.50 -9.78 9.40
C GLN A 46 7.14 -9.99 10.88
N THR A 47 6.37 -9.09 11.48
CA THR A 47 6.06 -9.17 12.91
C THR A 47 4.67 -9.73 13.13
N LYS A 48 4.57 -11.07 13.20
CA LYS A 48 3.31 -11.78 13.55
C LYS A 48 2.67 -11.23 14.85
N GLY A 49 3.50 -10.75 15.78
CA GLY A 49 3.08 -10.14 17.04
C GLY A 49 2.61 -8.67 16.96
N LYS A 50 2.69 -8.00 15.80
CA LYS A 50 2.12 -6.65 15.59
C LYS A 50 0.68 -6.66 15.09
N TRP A 51 0.10 -7.83 14.82
CA TRP A 51 -1.32 -7.94 14.49
C TRP A 51 -2.12 -8.61 15.61
N GLU A 52 -1.57 -9.64 16.24
CA GLU A 52 -2.19 -10.29 17.41
C GLU A 52 -2.01 -9.41 18.66
N GLY A 53 -3.10 -8.85 19.19
CA GLY A 53 -3.09 -8.03 20.40
C GLY A 53 -2.56 -6.61 20.24
N ALA A 54 -2.40 -6.15 18.99
CA ALA A 54 -1.99 -4.78 18.71
C ALA A 54 -3.08 -3.77 19.05
N ASP A 55 -2.65 -2.60 19.54
CA ASP A 55 -3.53 -1.48 19.75
C ASP A 55 -4.02 -0.86 18.42
N ALA A 56 -5.07 -0.04 18.52
CA ALA A 56 -5.68 0.59 17.35
C ALA A 56 -4.71 1.48 16.56
N GLY A 57 -3.74 2.11 17.22
CA GLY A 57 -2.73 2.96 16.57
C GLY A 57 -1.77 2.14 15.72
N THR A 58 -1.28 1.02 16.25
CA THR A 58 -0.40 0.09 15.54
C THR A 58 -1.09 -0.49 14.31
N LEU A 59 -2.38 -0.86 14.43
CA LEU A 59 -3.17 -1.30 13.28
C LEU A 59 -3.31 -0.19 12.23
N ALA A 60 -3.64 1.04 12.67
CA ALA A 60 -3.77 2.19 11.78
C ALA A 60 -2.47 2.51 11.03
N ASP A 61 -1.31 2.45 11.70
CA ASP A 61 0.01 2.65 11.09
C ASP A 61 0.29 1.58 10.02
N CYS A 62 0.01 0.31 10.33
CA CYS A 62 0.22 -0.78 9.37
C CYS A 62 -0.71 -0.68 8.15
N HIS A 63 -1.99 -0.33 8.36
CA HIS A 63 -2.91 -0.11 7.24
C HIS A 63 -2.53 1.11 6.40
N THR A 64 -2.09 2.20 7.04
CA THR A 64 -1.61 3.40 6.35
C THR A 64 -0.36 3.10 5.52
N ALA A 65 0.57 2.30 6.06
CA ALA A 65 1.74 1.84 5.31
C ALA A 65 1.35 1.00 4.09
N ARG A 66 0.36 0.10 4.23
CA ARG A 66 -0.18 -0.69 3.11
C ARG A 66 -0.80 0.21 2.04
N ALA A 67 -1.62 1.18 2.46
CA ALA A 67 -2.23 2.15 1.56
C ALA A 67 -1.14 2.92 0.77
N ALA A 68 -0.12 3.41 1.47
CA ALA A 68 1.00 4.13 0.86
C ALA A 68 1.77 3.26 -0.14
N TYR A 69 2.00 1.99 0.18
CA TYR A 69 2.70 1.06 -0.70
C TYR A 69 1.90 0.74 -1.97
N ALA A 70 0.59 0.52 -1.84
CA ALA A 70 -0.32 0.32 -2.97
C ALA A 70 -0.45 1.59 -3.84
N SER A 71 -0.61 2.76 -3.21
CA SER A 71 -0.68 4.04 -3.91
C SER A 71 0.59 4.32 -4.70
N LYS A 72 1.76 4.07 -4.09
CA LYS A 72 3.03 4.22 -4.78
C LYS A 72 3.15 3.31 -6.00
N ARG A 73 2.65 2.07 -5.91
CA ARG A 73 2.58 1.19 -7.07
C ARG A 73 1.69 1.78 -8.16
N ALA A 74 0.52 2.33 -7.81
CA ALA A 74 -0.36 2.99 -8.78
C ALA A 74 0.33 4.18 -9.49
N GLU A 75 1.04 5.03 -8.74
CA GLU A 75 1.80 6.15 -9.29
C GLU A 75 2.92 5.68 -10.25
N LEU A 76 3.69 4.68 -9.86
CA LEU A 76 4.85 4.25 -10.64
C LEU A 76 4.47 3.53 -11.94
N ILE A 77 3.29 2.91 -11.99
CA ILE A 77 2.76 2.28 -13.21
C ILE A 77 1.93 3.23 -14.07
N GLU A 78 1.71 4.47 -13.62
CA GLU A 78 0.92 5.46 -14.36
C GLU A 78 1.46 5.62 -15.80
N GLY A 79 0.58 5.43 -16.79
CA GLY A 79 0.87 5.57 -18.22
C GLY A 79 1.67 4.41 -18.83
N LYS A 80 2.13 3.45 -18.03
CA LYS A 80 3.04 2.38 -18.49
C LYS A 80 2.32 1.07 -18.85
N VAL A 81 1.07 0.91 -18.43
CA VAL A 81 0.35 -0.35 -18.55
C VAL A 81 -0.49 -0.41 -19.84
N PRO A 82 -0.35 -1.46 -20.66
CA PRO A 82 -1.18 -1.63 -21.86
C PRO A 82 -2.63 -1.98 -21.51
N GLY A 83 -3.55 -1.58 -22.37
CA GLY A 83 -4.98 -1.89 -22.25
C GLY A 83 -5.86 -0.65 -22.10
N GLU A 84 -7.09 -0.72 -22.58
CA GLU A 84 -8.03 0.41 -22.61
C GLU A 84 -8.36 0.94 -21.21
N VAL A 85 -8.62 0.03 -20.27
CA VAL A 85 -8.96 0.40 -18.89
C VAL A 85 -7.79 1.12 -18.21
N ALA A 86 -6.57 0.57 -18.30
CA ALA A 86 -5.39 1.21 -17.75
C ALA A 86 -5.16 2.60 -18.35
N ARG A 87 -5.26 2.73 -19.68
CA ARG A 87 -5.13 4.05 -20.35
C ARG A 87 -6.20 5.05 -19.91
N LYS A 88 -7.47 4.65 -19.85
CA LYS A 88 -8.58 5.55 -19.48
C LYS A 88 -8.44 6.07 -18.05
N TRP A 89 -7.98 5.23 -17.13
CA TRP A 89 -8.06 5.50 -15.70
C TRP A 89 -6.71 5.80 -15.04
N SER A 90 -5.62 5.79 -15.80
CA SER A 90 -4.26 5.85 -15.24
C SER A 90 -4.06 6.97 -14.23
N THR A 91 -4.31 8.22 -14.63
CA THR A 91 -4.11 9.39 -13.77
C THR A 91 -5.12 9.42 -12.62
N THR A 92 -6.41 9.15 -12.90
CA THR A 92 -7.45 9.07 -11.86
C THR A 92 -7.13 8.02 -10.80
N ALA A 93 -6.58 6.86 -11.20
CA ALA A 93 -6.20 5.81 -10.27
C ALA A 93 -5.01 6.20 -9.40
N ALA A 94 -4.01 6.89 -9.96
CA ALA A 94 -2.90 7.44 -9.18
C ALA A 94 -3.43 8.48 -8.17
N ASP A 95 -4.22 9.45 -8.61
CA ASP A 95 -4.80 10.50 -7.77
C ASP A 95 -5.70 9.93 -6.66
N ALA A 96 -6.63 9.05 -7.01
CA ALA A 96 -7.55 8.47 -6.05
C ALA A 96 -6.84 7.57 -5.03
N SER A 97 -5.78 6.86 -5.44
CA SER A 97 -4.96 6.10 -4.50
C SER A 97 -4.22 7.02 -3.51
N ARG A 98 -3.74 8.19 -3.95
CA ARG A 98 -3.12 9.18 -3.06
C ARG A 98 -4.11 9.74 -2.05
N SER A 99 -5.33 10.04 -2.49
CA SER A 99 -6.40 10.51 -1.60
C SER A 99 -6.68 9.50 -0.48
N ALA A 100 -6.75 8.20 -0.80
CA ALA A 100 -6.92 7.14 0.20
C ALA A 100 -5.79 7.13 1.25
N VAL A 101 -4.54 7.41 0.86
CA VAL A 101 -3.41 7.52 1.81
C VAL A 101 -3.59 8.73 2.74
N VAL A 102 -3.98 9.88 2.19
CA VAL A 102 -4.23 11.09 2.96
C VAL A 102 -5.39 10.87 3.94
N ASP A 103 -6.44 10.20 3.50
CA ASP A 103 -7.59 9.88 4.34
C ASP A 103 -7.21 8.87 5.43
N ALA A 104 -6.42 7.84 5.12
CA ALA A 104 -5.90 6.90 6.12
C ALA A 104 -5.11 7.61 7.22
N ALA A 105 -4.21 8.53 6.85
CA ALA A 105 -3.38 9.27 7.81
C ALA A 105 -4.19 10.21 8.74
N ARG A 106 -5.42 10.56 8.36
CA ARG A 106 -6.31 11.42 9.16
C ARG A 106 -7.23 10.64 10.09
N ARG A 107 -7.22 9.31 10.04
CA ARG A 107 -8.16 8.43 10.76
C ARG A 107 -7.45 7.74 11.93
N PRO A 108 -7.94 7.90 13.18
CA PRO A 108 -7.29 7.30 14.35
C PRO A 108 -7.66 5.82 14.59
N GLU A 109 -8.51 5.21 13.74
CA GLU A 109 -9.05 3.86 13.97
C GLU A 109 -8.60 2.85 12.90
N GLY A 110 -8.15 1.68 13.36
CA GLY A 110 -7.68 0.58 12.50
C GLY A 110 -8.69 0.09 11.46
N GLU A 111 -9.99 0.12 11.80
CA GLU A 111 -11.04 -0.34 10.89
C GLU A 111 -11.24 0.61 9.70
N MET A 112 -11.31 1.92 9.95
CA MET A 112 -11.42 2.93 8.89
C MET A 112 -10.16 2.95 8.00
N THR A 113 -8.98 2.87 8.60
CA THR A 113 -7.71 2.83 7.85
C THR A 113 -7.54 1.55 7.02
N SER A 114 -8.09 0.42 7.48
CA SER A 114 -8.13 -0.81 6.68
C SER A 114 -8.97 -0.68 5.41
N GLY A 115 -10.06 0.10 5.47
CA GLY A 115 -10.88 0.44 4.31
C GLY A 115 -10.09 1.25 3.29
N GLU A 116 -9.36 2.27 3.74
CA GLU A 116 -8.51 3.09 2.86
C GLU A 116 -7.36 2.28 2.23
N ALA A 117 -6.79 1.32 2.96
CA ALA A 117 -5.82 0.40 2.38
C ALA A 117 -6.43 -0.46 1.27
N ALA A 118 -7.69 -0.90 1.43
CA ALA A 118 -8.42 -1.60 0.38
C ALA A 118 -8.74 -0.69 -0.82
N THR A 119 -9.13 0.57 -0.58
CA THR A 119 -9.34 1.59 -1.61
C THR A 119 -8.07 1.86 -2.42
N ALA A 120 -6.93 2.06 -1.75
CA ALA A 120 -5.65 2.26 -2.42
C ALA A 120 -5.26 1.03 -3.27
N ALA A 121 -5.45 -0.18 -2.75
CA ALA A 121 -5.18 -1.43 -3.48
C ALA A 121 -6.12 -1.61 -4.69
N MET A 122 -7.40 -1.23 -4.56
CA MET A 122 -8.37 -1.20 -5.66
C MET A 122 -7.89 -0.30 -6.79
N TRP A 123 -7.54 0.94 -6.48
CA TRP A 123 -7.05 1.88 -7.49
C TRP A 123 -5.73 1.45 -8.10
N ALA A 124 -4.83 0.84 -7.33
CA ALA A 124 -3.62 0.23 -7.88
C ALA A 124 -3.92 -0.96 -8.82
N ALA A 125 -5.01 -1.70 -8.60
CA ALA A 125 -5.49 -2.72 -9.54
C ALA A 125 -6.15 -2.11 -10.78
N VAL A 126 -6.81 -0.96 -10.66
CA VAL A 126 -7.35 -0.18 -11.79
C VAL A 126 -6.23 0.37 -12.67
N ALA A 127 -5.18 0.95 -12.07
CA ALA A 127 -3.99 1.42 -12.78
C ALA A 127 -3.28 0.27 -13.53
N ALA A 128 -3.26 -0.94 -12.97
CA ALA A 128 -2.80 -2.15 -13.65
C ALA A 128 -3.76 -2.68 -14.74
N GLY A 129 -4.88 -1.99 -14.97
CA GLY A 129 -5.97 -2.39 -15.86
C GLY A 129 -6.67 -3.68 -15.44
N ALA A 130 -6.40 -4.19 -14.24
CA ALA A 130 -6.84 -5.49 -13.74
C ALA A 130 -8.22 -5.40 -13.06
N ALA A 131 -8.66 -4.19 -12.75
CA ALA A 131 -10.03 -3.86 -12.36
C ALA A 131 -10.53 -2.66 -13.17
N ARG A 132 -11.85 -2.52 -13.28
CA ARG A 132 -12.52 -1.32 -13.80
C ARG A 132 -13.36 -0.69 -12.68
N PRO A 133 -13.30 0.63 -12.49
CA PRO A 133 -14.25 1.34 -11.64
C PRO A 133 -15.70 1.04 -12.03
N VAL A 134 -16.58 0.99 -11.04
CA VAL A 134 -18.02 1.03 -11.21
C VAL A 134 -18.48 2.39 -10.72
N GLU A 135 -18.80 3.27 -11.67
CA GLU A 135 -19.35 4.58 -11.38
C GLU A 135 -20.82 4.43 -10.94
N SER A 136 -21.19 5.14 -9.88
CA SER A 136 -22.57 5.33 -9.46
C SER A 136 -23.29 6.26 -10.45
N GLY A 137 -24.62 6.36 -10.33
CA GLY A 137 -25.40 7.32 -11.12
C GLY A 137 -25.03 8.79 -10.84
N ALA A 138 -24.33 9.08 -9.74
CA ALA A 138 -23.83 10.41 -9.39
C ALA A 138 -22.39 10.66 -9.86
N GLY A 139 -21.72 9.66 -10.45
CA GLY A 139 -20.32 9.75 -10.91
C GLY A 139 -19.29 9.33 -9.87
N ASP A 140 -19.71 8.91 -8.68
CA ASP A 140 -18.82 8.44 -7.62
C ASP A 140 -18.36 7.00 -7.88
N VAL A 141 -17.10 6.68 -7.57
CA VAL A 141 -16.57 5.32 -7.67
C VAL A 141 -16.50 4.71 -6.27
N GLU A 142 -17.47 3.87 -5.94
CA GLU A 142 -17.54 3.17 -4.66
C GLU A 142 -17.00 1.73 -4.73
N SER A 143 -16.85 1.18 -5.94
CA SER A 143 -16.39 -0.18 -6.14
C SER A 143 -15.70 -0.36 -7.48
N ALA A 144 -15.04 -1.50 -7.64
CA ALA A 144 -14.50 -1.93 -8.92
C ALA A 144 -14.95 -3.36 -9.25
N ARG A 145 -14.81 -3.72 -10.53
CA ARG A 145 -15.01 -5.09 -11.02
C ARG A 145 -13.74 -5.58 -11.69
N ALA A 146 -13.37 -6.82 -11.46
CA ALA A 146 -12.26 -7.46 -12.16
C ALA A 146 -12.48 -7.39 -13.68
N THR A 147 -11.43 -7.02 -14.41
CA THR A 147 -11.42 -7.12 -15.88
C THR A 147 -10.93 -8.50 -16.32
N GLY A 148 -11.23 -8.86 -17.57
CA GLY A 148 -10.76 -10.12 -18.15
C GLY A 148 -9.25 -10.14 -18.41
N ASP A 149 -8.72 -11.36 -18.56
CA ASP A 149 -7.31 -11.63 -18.87
C ASP A 149 -7.06 -11.97 -20.35
N LYS A 150 -8.12 -12.01 -21.16
CA LYS A 150 -8.01 -12.31 -22.59
C LYS A 150 -7.10 -11.29 -23.27
N GLY A 151 -6.11 -11.78 -24.02
CA GLY A 151 -5.16 -10.94 -24.75
C GLY A 151 -3.91 -10.54 -23.95
N TYR A 152 -3.78 -10.97 -22.69
CA TYR A 152 -2.58 -10.77 -21.88
C TYR A 152 -1.85 -12.10 -21.68
N SER A 153 -0.51 -12.07 -21.62
CA SER A 153 0.33 -13.25 -21.39
C SER A 153 1.60 -12.88 -20.62
N GLY A 154 2.35 -13.90 -20.18
CA GLY A 154 3.65 -13.72 -19.53
C GLY A 154 3.60 -12.84 -18.27
N ALA A 155 4.63 -12.02 -18.08
CA ALA A 155 4.76 -11.14 -16.91
C ALA A 155 3.62 -10.12 -16.78
N VAL A 156 3.08 -9.64 -17.90
CA VAL A 156 1.94 -8.71 -17.91
C VAL A 156 0.69 -9.36 -17.33
N LEU A 157 0.38 -10.61 -17.72
CA LEU A 157 -0.74 -11.35 -17.17
C LEU A 157 -0.56 -11.62 -15.67
N GLU A 158 0.63 -12.01 -15.26
CA GLU A 158 0.93 -12.26 -13.85
C GLU A 158 0.77 -10.99 -13.01
N ALA A 159 1.33 -9.87 -13.45
CA ALA A 159 1.22 -8.58 -12.77
C ALA A 159 -0.24 -8.14 -12.58
N ARG A 160 -1.09 -8.34 -13.59
CA ARG A 160 -2.54 -8.09 -13.49
C ARG A 160 -3.20 -8.99 -12.45
N ARG A 161 -2.90 -10.29 -12.47
CA ARG A 161 -3.48 -11.26 -11.52
C ARG A 161 -3.07 -10.96 -10.08
N THR A 162 -1.81 -10.67 -9.85
CA THR A 162 -1.30 -10.31 -8.52
C THR A 162 -1.85 -8.98 -8.03
N ALA A 163 -2.04 -7.99 -8.91
CA ALA A 163 -2.68 -6.72 -8.54
C ALA A 163 -4.14 -6.93 -8.09
N ARG A 164 -4.91 -7.76 -8.81
CA ARG A 164 -6.26 -8.16 -8.35
C ARG A 164 -6.21 -8.93 -7.03
N ALA A 165 -5.27 -9.85 -6.87
CA ALA A 165 -5.16 -10.64 -5.64
C ALA A 165 -4.84 -9.76 -4.43
N ALA A 166 -3.98 -8.75 -4.59
CA ALA A 166 -3.66 -7.77 -3.55
C ALA A 166 -4.89 -6.96 -3.14
N TRP A 167 -5.64 -6.44 -4.12
CA TRP A 167 -6.90 -5.75 -3.86
C TRP A 167 -7.91 -6.65 -3.11
N ARG A 168 -8.16 -7.88 -3.58
CA ARG A 168 -9.09 -8.81 -2.91
C ARG A 168 -8.67 -9.19 -1.50
N ALA A 169 -7.37 -9.36 -1.26
CA ALA A 169 -6.86 -9.66 0.06
C ALA A 169 -7.02 -8.45 1.02
N ALA A 170 -6.84 -7.23 0.52
CA ALA A 170 -7.10 -6.02 1.31
C ALA A 170 -8.59 -5.85 1.64
N GLU A 171 -9.49 -6.12 0.67
CA GLU A 171 -10.94 -6.15 0.92
C GLU A 171 -11.33 -7.20 1.97
N ASP A 172 -10.77 -8.42 1.89
CA ASP A 172 -11.05 -9.48 2.86
C ASP A 172 -10.55 -9.15 4.27
N ALA A 173 -9.39 -8.48 4.38
CA ALA A 173 -8.88 -7.97 5.65
C ALA A 173 -9.77 -6.86 6.23
N HIS A 174 -10.23 -5.93 5.38
CA HIS A 174 -11.17 -4.89 5.79
C HIS A 174 -12.53 -5.46 6.23
N ALA A 175 -13.09 -6.41 5.48
CA ALA A 175 -14.35 -7.08 5.82
C ALA A 175 -14.29 -7.84 7.16
N ALA A 176 -13.10 -8.20 7.63
CA ALA A 176 -12.86 -8.74 8.97
C ALA A 176 -12.54 -7.65 10.03
N GLY A 177 -12.94 -6.40 9.77
CA GLY A 177 -12.76 -5.26 10.66
C GLY A 177 -11.31 -4.77 10.79
N GLY A 178 -10.40 -5.18 9.89
CA GLY A 178 -8.99 -4.78 9.91
C GLY A 178 -8.16 -5.38 11.04
N ARG A 179 -8.73 -6.22 11.91
CA ARG A 179 -8.05 -6.75 13.12
C ARG A 179 -7.55 -8.18 12.97
N ASP A 180 -8.07 -8.93 12.01
CA ASP A 180 -7.64 -10.32 11.80
C ASP A 180 -6.19 -10.37 11.29
N ALA A 181 -5.30 -10.90 12.13
CA ALA A 181 -3.88 -10.98 11.84
C ALA A 181 -3.57 -11.82 10.59
N ARG A 182 -4.28 -12.94 10.39
CA ARG A 182 -4.02 -13.84 9.26
C ARG A 182 -4.38 -13.18 7.94
N ARG A 183 -5.53 -12.51 7.89
CA ARG A 183 -6.00 -11.78 6.70
C ARG A 183 -5.11 -10.59 6.38
N ASN A 184 -4.67 -9.84 7.39
CA ASN A 184 -3.72 -8.75 7.21
C ASN A 184 -2.36 -9.21 6.68
N ILE A 185 -1.79 -10.28 7.24
CA ILE A 185 -0.55 -10.88 6.73
C ILE A 185 -0.74 -11.37 5.28
N ALA A 186 -1.91 -11.92 4.95
CA ALA A 186 -2.22 -12.33 3.58
C ALA A 186 -2.28 -11.13 2.62
N ALA A 187 -2.91 -10.02 3.03
CA ALA A 187 -2.95 -8.77 2.28
C ALA A 187 -1.54 -8.20 2.03
N ASP A 188 -0.69 -8.16 3.06
CA ASP A 188 0.69 -7.65 2.92
C ASP A 188 1.53 -8.49 1.97
N LYS A 189 1.40 -9.82 2.05
CA LYS A 189 2.06 -10.75 1.13
C LYS A 189 1.54 -10.59 -0.29
N ALA A 190 0.24 -10.41 -0.47
CA ALA A 190 -0.36 -10.22 -1.78
C ALA A 190 0.11 -8.90 -2.42
N GLU A 191 0.17 -7.81 -1.67
CA GLU A 191 0.69 -6.52 -2.14
C GLU A 191 2.18 -6.61 -2.51
N SER A 192 2.98 -7.28 -1.67
CA SER A 192 4.41 -7.55 -1.97
C SER A 192 4.60 -8.31 -3.29
N ARG A 193 3.76 -9.33 -3.54
CA ARG A 193 3.78 -10.10 -4.80
C ARG A 193 3.36 -9.24 -5.99
N ALA A 194 2.34 -8.39 -5.83
CA ALA A 194 1.90 -7.47 -6.87
C ALA A 194 3.02 -6.52 -7.30
N TRP A 195 3.81 -6.05 -6.34
CA TRP A 195 4.97 -5.19 -6.60
C TRP A 195 6.08 -5.93 -7.36
N GLN A 196 6.41 -7.16 -6.94
CA GLN A 196 7.39 -8.00 -7.64
C GLN A 196 6.97 -8.33 -9.07
N ALA A 197 5.70 -8.66 -9.28
CA ALA A 197 5.18 -8.97 -10.61
C ALA A 197 5.14 -7.73 -11.51
N ALA A 198 4.78 -6.55 -10.97
CA ALA A 198 4.83 -5.30 -11.72
C ALA A 198 6.27 -4.92 -12.15
N ARG A 199 7.28 -5.21 -11.31
CA ARG A 199 8.70 -5.12 -11.70
C ARG A 199 9.07 -6.10 -12.81
N ALA A 200 8.67 -7.36 -12.68
CA ALA A 200 8.92 -8.37 -13.69
C ALA A 200 8.25 -8.04 -15.04
N ALA A 201 7.14 -7.32 -15.02
CA ALA A 201 6.45 -6.81 -16.21
C ALA A 201 7.05 -5.51 -16.78
N GLY A 202 8.09 -4.95 -16.16
CA GLY A 202 8.74 -3.72 -16.58
C GLY A 202 7.92 -2.45 -16.31
N TRP A 203 6.92 -2.50 -15.41
CA TRP A 203 6.10 -1.33 -15.08
C TRP A 203 6.73 -0.45 -14.00
N LEU A 204 7.58 -1.06 -13.17
CA LEU A 204 8.27 -0.41 -12.06
C LEU A 204 9.78 -0.47 -12.32
N GLU A 205 10.46 0.64 -12.05
CA GLU A 205 11.93 0.74 -12.05
C GLU A 205 12.53 0.23 -10.71
#